data_AF-A0A7Y3AVL0-F1
#
_entry.id   AF-A0A7Y3AVL0-F1
#
_cell.length_a   1.000
_cell.length_b   1.000
_cell.length_c   1.000
_cell.angle_alpha   90.00
_cell.angle_beta   90.00
_cell.angle_gamma   90.00
#
_symmetry.space_group_name_H-M   'P 1'
#
loop_
_entity.id
_entity.type
_entity.pdbx_description
1 polymer ?
#
loop_
_entity_poly.entity_id
_entity_poly.type
_entity_poly.pdbx_seq_one_letter_code
_entity_poly.pdbx_strand_id
1 'polypeptide(L)'
;MTINMSLFFICLFMVCCICNAQNSDQNPDGYKKRVLETAEIDLLSSYYYQDGNNAAVTGGLGTEELTDITGTMIISIPVSDDDVLTVDAGISAYTSASSSNINPFDKGFADPFVAASGASRDDTWFNLTGNYSHSSDDRNSIWSANL
;
A
#
# COMPACT_ATOMS: atom_id res chain seq x y z
N MET A 1 -65.96 21.44 -13.99
CA MET A 1 -65.46 21.76 -12.64
C MET A 1 -64.33 20.82 -12.18
N THR A 2 -64.30 19.57 -12.64
CA THR A 2 -63.29 18.56 -12.27
C THR A 2 -61.88 18.80 -12.85
N ILE A 3 -61.78 19.31 -14.08
CA ILE A 3 -60.48 19.59 -14.75
C ILE A 3 -59.70 20.70 -14.04
N ASN A 4 -60.35 21.81 -13.64
CA ASN A 4 -59.69 22.90 -12.93
C ASN A 4 -59.24 22.46 -11.52
N MET A 5 -60.00 21.56 -10.88
CA MET A 5 -59.64 20.98 -9.59
C MET A 5 -58.39 20.07 -9.71
N SER A 6 -58.30 19.26 -10.77
CA SER A 6 -57.14 18.40 -11.03
C SER A 6 -55.89 19.21 -11.38
N LEU A 7 -56.02 20.30 -12.14
CA LEU A 7 -54.91 21.18 -12.50
C LEU A 7 -54.31 21.87 -11.25
N PHE A 8 -55.16 22.25 -10.30
CA PHE A 8 -54.72 22.84 -9.04
C PHE A 8 -53.88 21.87 -8.20
N PHE A 9 -54.28 20.59 -8.12
CA PHE A 9 -53.52 19.56 -7.42
C PHE A 9 -52.17 19.26 -8.07
N ILE A 10 -52.09 19.29 -9.41
CA ILE A 10 -50.83 19.10 -10.14
C ILE A 10 -49.86 20.27 -9.89
N CYS A 11 -50.35 21.51 -9.89
CA CYS A 11 -49.53 22.67 -9.55
C CYS A 11 -49.02 22.63 -8.10
N LEU A 12 -49.85 22.18 -7.15
CA LEU A 12 -49.44 22.04 -5.75
C LEU A 12 -48.35 20.97 -5.57
N PHE A 13 -48.45 19.86 -6.30
CA PHE A 13 -47.43 18.81 -6.28
C PHE A 13 -46.09 19.28 -6.88
N MET A 14 -46.15 20.08 -7.96
CA MET A 14 -44.96 20.67 -8.59
C MET A 14 -44.25 21.66 -7.67
N VAL A 15 -44.98 22.46 -6.89
CA VAL A 15 -44.40 23.41 -5.92
C VAL A 15 -43.67 22.67 -4.78
N CYS A 16 -44.22 21.56 -4.27
CA CYS A 16 -43.55 20.76 -3.23
C CYS A 16 -42.22 20.14 -3.70
N CYS A 17 -42.06 19.82 -4.99
CA CYS A 17 -40.80 19.30 -5.53
C CYS A 17 -39.68 20.35 -5.60
N ILE A 18 -40.00 21.65 -5.61
CA ILE A 18 -39.03 22.75 -5.66
C ILE A 18 -38.55 23.11 -4.25
N CYS A 19 -39.25 22.67 -3.20
CA CYS A 19 -38.90 22.88 -1.80
C CYS A 19 -37.86 21.85 -1.30
N ASN A 20 -36.73 21.70 -2.00
CA ASN A 20 -35.55 21.08 -1.39
C ASN A 20 -34.86 22.12 -0.51
N ALA A 21 -35.40 22.33 0.70
CA ALA A 21 -34.71 23.08 1.74
C ALA A 21 -33.65 22.17 2.40
N GLN A 22 -32.57 21.89 1.68
CA GLN A 22 -31.35 21.38 2.30
C GLN A 22 -30.62 22.58 2.89
N ASN A 23 -30.86 22.84 4.17
CA ASN A 23 -29.94 23.67 4.94
C ASN A 23 -28.66 22.85 5.08
N SER A 24 -27.64 23.14 4.29
CA SER A 24 -26.28 22.83 4.72
C SER A 24 -25.98 23.81 5.84
N ASP A 25 -25.77 23.33 7.05
CA ASP A 25 -25.20 24.10 8.16
C ASP A 25 -23.77 24.52 7.78
N GLN A 26 -23.65 25.51 6.91
CA GLN A 26 -22.40 26.16 6.58
C GLN A 26 -22.21 27.26 7.61
N ASN A 27 -21.74 26.84 8.79
CA ASN A 27 -21.26 27.76 9.80
C ASN A 27 -19.97 28.39 9.22
N PRO A 28 -19.97 29.68 8.82
CA PRO A 28 -18.87 30.23 8.02
C PRO A 28 -17.57 30.44 8.82
N ASP A 29 -17.63 30.31 10.15
CA ASP A 29 -16.51 30.50 11.09
C ASP A 29 -16.35 29.31 12.08
N GLY A 30 -16.85 28.13 11.72
CA GLY A 30 -16.76 26.93 12.58
C GLY A 30 -15.45 26.16 12.38
N TYR A 31 -14.77 25.80 13.47
CA TYR A 31 -13.63 24.87 13.43
C TYR A 31 -14.00 23.59 12.66
N LYS A 32 -13.30 23.33 11.55
CA LYS A 32 -13.43 22.08 10.78
C LYS A 32 -12.38 21.10 11.26
N LYS A 33 -12.81 19.89 11.67
CA LYS A 33 -11.89 18.83 12.11
C LYS A 33 -11.15 18.23 10.92
N ARG A 34 -9.82 18.22 10.98
CA ARG A 34 -8.96 17.66 9.93
C ARG A 34 -9.09 16.13 9.86
N VAL A 35 -8.90 15.55 8.67
CA VAL A 35 -8.75 14.09 8.51
C VAL A 35 -7.56 13.59 9.31
N LEU A 36 -6.46 14.32 9.19
CA LEU A 36 -5.20 14.06 9.85
C LEU A 36 -4.73 15.35 10.53
N GLU A 37 -4.53 15.27 11.84
CA GLU A 37 -4.23 16.43 12.69
C GLU A 37 -2.74 16.85 12.59
N THR A 38 -1.84 15.89 12.45
CA THR A 38 -0.39 16.13 12.36
C THR A 38 0.24 15.19 11.33
N ALA A 39 1.42 15.56 10.83
CA ALA A 39 2.20 14.63 10.02
C ALA A 39 2.57 13.37 10.83
N GLU A 40 2.35 12.21 10.23
CA GLU A 40 2.67 10.90 10.81
C GLU A 40 3.80 10.24 10.02
N ILE A 41 4.65 9.51 10.74
CA ILE A 41 5.80 8.79 10.17
C ILE A 41 5.75 7.36 10.69
N ASP A 42 5.52 6.41 9.80
CA ASP A 42 5.54 4.98 10.08
C ASP A 42 6.83 4.37 9.56
N LEU A 43 7.50 3.62 10.42
CA LEU A 43 8.73 2.89 10.10
C LEU A 43 8.45 1.39 10.22
N LEU A 44 8.45 0.70 9.08
CA LEU A 44 8.28 -0.74 9.01
C LEU A 44 9.62 -1.37 8.68
N SER A 45 9.97 -2.45 9.38
CA SER A 45 11.12 -3.27 9.01
C SER A 45 10.77 -4.74 9.18
N SER A 46 11.24 -5.56 8.25
CA SER A 46 11.10 -7.00 8.31
C SER A 46 12.44 -7.66 8.06
N TYR A 47 12.65 -8.76 8.79
CA TYR A 47 13.81 -9.61 8.66
C TYR A 47 13.33 -11.04 8.44
N TYR A 48 13.79 -11.66 7.37
CA TYR A 48 13.54 -13.05 7.09
C TYR A 48 14.87 -13.77 6.90
N TYR A 49 14.98 -14.94 7.54
CA TYR A 49 16.14 -15.80 7.43
C TYR A 49 15.67 -17.23 7.30
N GLN A 50 16.17 -17.91 6.28
CA GLN A 50 15.99 -19.33 6.04
C GLN A 50 17.36 -19.98 5.97
N ASP A 51 17.45 -21.16 6.56
CA ASP A 51 18.60 -22.04 6.49
C ASP A 51 18.09 -23.46 6.24
N GLY A 52 18.83 -24.21 5.43
CA GLY A 52 18.43 -25.52 4.95
C GLY A 52 19.61 -26.23 4.30
N ASN A 53 19.65 -27.55 4.42
CA ASN A 53 20.77 -28.37 3.97
C ASN A 53 20.43 -29.25 2.75
N ASN A 54 19.48 -28.78 1.93
CA ASN A 54 19.07 -29.42 0.70
C ASN A 54 19.47 -28.58 -0.53
N ALA A 55 19.81 -29.21 -1.65
CA ALA A 55 20.11 -28.50 -2.88
C ALA A 55 18.84 -27.83 -3.43
N ALA A 56 18.91 -26.50 -3.65
CA ALA A 56 17.82 -25.56 -3.99
C ALA A 56 16.85 -25.96 -5.13
N VAL A 57 17.11 -27.05 -5.87
CA VAL A 57 16.28 -27.51 -7.00
C VAL A 57 16.16 -29.04 -7.14
N THR A 58 16.93 -29.86 -6.42
CA THR A 58 16.97 -31.33 -6.63
C THR A 58 16.91 -32.18 -5.36
N GLY A 59 16.97 -31.58 -4.16
CA GLY A 59 16.92 -32.33 -2.89
C GLY A 59 18.21 -33.10 -2.55
N GLY A 60 19.34 -32.78 -3.20
CA GLY A 60 20.69 -33.27 -2.85
C GLY A 60 21.31 -32.52 -1.66
N LEU A 61 22.61 -32.69 -1.39
CA LEU A 61 23.31 -31.94 -0.32
C LEU A 61 23.72 -30.54 -0.82
N GLY A 62 23.25 -29.47 -0.15
CA GLY A 62 23.58 -28.06 -0.44
C GLY A 62 22.90 -27.07 0.53
N THR A 63 23.33 -25.81 0.60
CA THR A 63 22.68 -24.74 1.39
C THR A 63 21.48 -24.10 0.66
N GLU A 64 20.39 -23.87 1.40
CA GLU A 64 19.19 -23.10 1.04
C GLU A 64 19.14 -21.74 1.77
N GLU A 65 20.29 -21.22 2.19
CA GLU A 65 20.38 -19.97 2.94
C GLU A 65 19.74 -18.81 2.18
N LEU A 66 18.76 -18.13 2.79
CA LEU A 66 18.11 -16.96 2.22
C LEU A 66 17.97 -15.94 3.33
N THR A 67 18.45 -14.72 3.10
CA THR A 67 18.26 -13.61 4.02
C THR A 67 17.61 -12.45 3.28
N ASP A 68 16.53 -11.92 3.84
CA ASP A 68 15.84 -10.75 3.32
C ASP A 68 15.70 -9.71 4.45
N ILE A 69 16.23 -8.52 4.18
CA ILE A 69 16.14 -7.36 5.06
C ILE A 69 15.37 -6.29 4.29
N THR A 70 14.19 -5.94 4.78
CA THR A 70 13.34 -4.91 4.18
C THR A 70 13.07 -3.80 5.19
N GLY A 71 13.18 -2.55 4.76
CA GLY A 71 12.86 -1.35 5.53
C GLY A 71 12.02 -0.39 4.70
N THR A 72 10.89 0.05 5.25
CA THR A 72 9.97 0.99 4.61
C THR A 72 9.66 2.14 5.56
N MET A 73 9.64 3.34 5.00
CA MET A 73 9.25 4.58 5.66
C MET A 73 8.03 5.15 4.94
N ILE A 74 6.95 5.36 5.67
CA ILE A 74 5.72 5.96 5.14
C ILE A 74 5.51 7.29 5.89
N ILE A 75 5.42 8.38 5.14
CA ILE A 75 5.22 9.73 5.68
C ILE A 75 3.88 10.24 5.18
N SER A 76 2.94 10.51 6.09
CA SER A 76 1.63 11.07 5.77
C SER A 76 1.54 12.52 6.27
N ILE A 77 1.38 13.46 5.35
CA ILE A 77 1.37 14.90 5.63
C ILE A 77 -0.02 15.45 5.31
N PRO A 78 -0.70 16.10 6.28
CA PRO A 78 -1.96 16.78 6.01
C PRO A 78 -1.70 18.09 5.26
N VAL A 79 -2.09 18.18 4.00
CA VAL A 79 -1.93 19.40 3.19
C VAL A 79 -3.05 20.40 3.49
N SER A 80 -4.26 19.89 3.65
CA SER A 80 -5.48 20.64 3.99
C SER A 80 -6.26 19.90 5.08
N ASP A 81 -7.41 20.43 5.50
CA ASP A 81 -8.28 19.76 6.46
C ASP A 81 -8.86 18.44 5.91
N ASP A 82 -8.89 18.29 4.59
CA ASP A 82 -9.46 17.14 3.87
C ASP A 82 -8.47 16.37 3.00
N ASP A 83 -7.26 16.92 2.85
CA ASP A 83 -6.24 16.41 1.93
C ASP A 83 -5.07 15.82 2.69
N VAL A 84 -4.68 14.60 2.32
CA VAL A 84 -3.50 13.93 2.85
C VAL A 84 -2.59 13.51 1.70
N LEU A 85 -1.34 13.94 1.77
CA LEU A 85 -0.25 13.50 0.91
C LEU A 85 0.56 12.45 1.65
N THR A 86 0.61 11.24 1.12
CA THR A 86 1.39 10.14 1.66
C THR A 86 2.55 9.81 0.72
N VAL A 87 3.76 9.71 1.27
CA VAL A 87 4.97 9.31 0.55
C VAL A 87 5.46 8.01 1.16
N ASP A 88 5.61 6.98 0.33
CA ASP A 88 6.17 5.68 0.71
C ASP A 88 7.55 5.53 0.06
N ALA A 89 8.57 5.31 0.88
CA ALA A 89 9.91 4.97 0.43
C ALA A 89 10.36 3.67 1.10
N GLY A 90 10.70 2.67 0.28
CA GLY A 90 11.13 1.36 0.73
C GLY A 90 12.46 0.95 0.12
N ILE A 91 13.29 0.28 0.92
CA ILE A 91 14.48 -0.42 0.46
C ILE A 91 14.42 -1.86 0.98
N SER A 92 14.67 -2.83 0.11
CA SER A 92 14.87 -4.21 0.50
C SER A 92 16.16 -4.73 -0.07
N ALA A 93 16.86 -5.54 0.71
CA ALA A 93 18.05 -6.24 0.32
C ALA A 93 17.78 -7.73 0.50
N TYR A 94 17.79 -8.43 -0.62
CA TYR A 94 17.56 -9.86 -0.70
C TYR A 94 18.87 -10.56 -1.04
N THR A 95 19.25 -11.57 -0.28
CA THR A 95 20.41 -12.41 -0.56
C THR A 95 20.00 -13.88 -0.56
N SER A 96 20.56 -14.64 -1.48
CA SER A 96 20.27 -16.07 -1.64
C SER A 96 21.54 -16.90 -1.71
N ALA A 97 21.50 -18.13 -1.24
CA ALA A 97 22.45 -19.15 -1.63
C ALA A 97 22.29 -19.43 -3.13
N SER A 98 23.34 -19.23 -3.94
CA SER A 98 23.29 -19.67 -5.35
C SER A 98 23.74 -21.10 -5.46
N SER A 99 23.08 -21.77 -6.40
CA SER A 99 23.47 -23.02 -7.02
C SER A 99 24.79 -22.92 -7.83
N SER A 100 25.36 -21.73 -8.01
CA SER A 100 26.46 -21.45 -8.95
C SER A 100 27.84 -22.02 -8.59
N ASN A 101 28.01 -22.71 -7.46
CA ASN A 101 29.26 -23.38 -7.13
C ASN A 101 29.07 -24.91 -6.99
N ILE A 102 28.39 -25.53 -7.97
CA ILE A 102 28.59 -26.97 -8.23
C ILE A 102 30.05 -27.13 -8.69
N ASN A 103 30.96 -27.29 -7.73
CA ASN A 103 32.28 -27.83 -7.99
C ASN A 103 32.27 -29.28 -7.49
N PRO A 104 32.10 -30.27 -8.37
CA PRO A 104 32.07 -31.67 -7.96
C PRO A 104 33.39 -32.15 -7.34
N PHE A 105 34.46 -31.32 -7.35
CA PHE A 105 35.79 -31.62 -6.82
C PHE A 105 36.16 -30.84 -5.54
N ASP A 106 35.24 -30.07 -4.95
CA ASP A 106 35.58 -29.15 -3.83
C ASP A 106 36.03 -29.88 -2.55
N LYS A 107 35.65 -31.15 -2.36
CA LYS A 107 36.00 -31.97 -1.17
C LYS A 107 36.52 -33.37 -1.50
N GLY A 108 37.21 -33.56 -2.63
CA GLY A 108 37.85 -34.83 -2.98
C GLY A 108 37.34 -35.44 -4.29
N PHE A 109 37.00 -36.73 -4.29
CA PHE A 109 36.52 -37.43 -5.49
C PHE A 109 35.24 -36.78 -6.04
N ALA A 110 35.11 -36.76 -7.38
CA ALA A 110 33.95 -36.23 -8.07
C ALA A 110 32.66 -36.91 -7.61
N ASP A 111 31.83 -36.20 -6.86
CA ASP A 111 30.49 -36.69 -6.49
C ASP A 111 29.43 -35.91 -7.27
N PRO A 112 28.66 -36.57 -8.18
CA PRO A 112 27.57 -35.94 -8.92
C PRO A 112 26.39 -35.50 -8.03
N PHE A 113 26.38 -35.85 -6.75
CA PHE A 113 25.34 -35.50 -5.77
C PHE A 113 25.74 -34.40 -4.78
N VAL A 114 26.97 -33.87 -4.85
CA VAL A 114 27.47 -32.82 -3.94
C VAL A 114 27.40 -31.46 -4.61
N ALA A 115 26.50 -30.60 -4.12
CA ALA A 115 26.44 -29.19 -4.47
C ALA A 115 27.09 -28.37 -3.35
N ALA A 116 28.32 -27.88 -3.58
CA ALA A 116 28.96 -26.93 -2.67
C ALA A 116 28.39 -25.52 -2.90
N SER A 117 27.14 -25.24 -2.48
CA SER A 117 26.59 -23.89 -2.62
C SER A 117 27.30 -22.90 -1.69
N GLY A 118 27.52 -21.69 -2.22
CA GLY A 118 28.11 -20.56 -1.51
C GLY A 118 27.16 -19.36 -1.57
N ALA A 119 27.30 -18.45 -0.61
CA ALA A 119 26.52 -17.21 -0.53
C ALA A 119 26.57 -16.46 -1.87
N SER A 120 25.42 -16.02 -2.37
CA SER A 120 25.35 -15.47 -3.72
C SER A 120 24.46 -14.27 -3.88
N ARG A 121 24.99 -13.35 -4.69
CA ARG A 121 24.32 -12.18 -5.27
C ARG A 121 23.21 -11.59 -4.39
N ASP A 122 23.63 -10.65 -3.56
CA ASP A 122 22.75 -9.67 -2.95
C ASP A 122 22.08 -8.85 -4.08
N ASP A 123 20.76 -8.81 -4.09
CA ASP A 123 19.96 -7.91 -4.92
C ASP A 123 19.27 -6.89 -4.01
N THR A 124 19.42 -5.61 -4.35
CA THR A 124 18.83 -4.52 -3.57
C THR A 124 17.73 -3.86 -4.40
N TRP A 125 16.51 -3.90 -3.89
CA TRP A 125 15.36 -3.25 -4.47
C TRP A 125 15.06 -1.94 -3.75
N PHE A 126 14.71 -0.92 -4.52
CA PHE A 126 14.26 0.38 -4.00
C PHE A 126 12.89 0.71 -4.59
N ASN A 127 11.95 1.13 -3.75
CA ASN A 127 10.63 1.62 -4.16
C ASN A 127 10.41 3.04 -3.64
N LEU A 128 9.77 3.86 -4.46
CA LEU A 128 9.28 5.18 -4.10
C LEU A 128 7.90 5.36 -4.73
N THR A 129 6.89 5.62 -3.91
CA THR A 129 5.50 5.81 -4.33
C THR A 129 4.91 7.05 -3.67
N GLY A 130 4.17 7.83 -4.43
CA GLY A 130 3.52 9.05 -3.94
C GLY A 130 2.00 8.96 -4.08
N ASN A 131 1.28 9.16 -2.97
CA ASN A 131 -0.17 9.02 -2.92
C ASN A 131 -0.81 10.32 -2.44
N TYR A 132 -1.83 10.77 -3.14
CA TYR A 132 -2.67 11.90 -2.71
C TYR A 132 -4.09 11.41 -2.48
N SER A 133 -4.69 11.83 -1.37
CA SER A 133 -6.08 11.50 -1.05
C SER A 133 -6.84 12.75 -0.60
N HIS A 134 -8.08 12.86 -1.06
CA HIS A 134 -9.01 13.92 -0.66
C HIS A 134 -10.30 13.30 -0.15
N SER A 135 -10.74 13.74 1.02
CA SER A 135 -11.99 13.33 1.65
C SER A 135 -13.07 14.40 1.48
N SER A 136 -14.28 13.99 1.15
CA SER A 136 -15.45 14.88 1.21
C SER A 136 -15.70 15.39 2.63
N ASP A 137 -16.34 16.56 2.72
CA ASP A 137 -16.72 17.25 3.97
C ASP A 137 -17.56 16.35 4.89
N ASP A 138 -18.48 15.57 4.32
CA ASP A 138 -19.34 14.64 5.05
C ASP A 138 -18.65 13.31 5.41
N ARG A 139 -17.34 13.16 5.09
CA ARG A 139 -16.52 11.95 5.26
C ARG A 139 -17.10 10.68 4.62
N ASN A 140 -18.03 10.84 3.66
CA ASN A 140 -18.73 9.72 3.02
C ASN A 140 -18.15 9.32 1.67
N SER A 141 -17.21 10.10 1.13
CA SER A 141 -16.49 9.75 -0.09
C SER A 141 -15.04 10.20 -0.01
N ILE A 142 -14.15 9.36 -0.53
CA ILE A 142 -12.71 9.62 -0.60
C ILE A 142 -12.28 9.26 -2.02
N TRP A 143 -11.49 10.12 -2.65
CA TRP A 143 -10.81 9.79 -3.89
C TRP A 143 -9.31 9.91 -3.69
N SER A 144 -8.55 9.05 -4.36
CA SER A 144 -7.10 9.03 -4.28
C SER A 144 -6.45 8.85 -5.64
N ALA A 145 -5.24 9.39 -5.77
CA ALA A 145 -4.35 9.22 -6.90
C ALA A 145 -3.03 8.65 -6.39
N ASN A 146 -2.50 7.64 -7.07
CA ASN A 146 -1.23 7.00 -6.75
C ASN A 146 -0.27 7.22 -7.94
N LEU A 147 0.99 7.51 -7.65
CA LEU A 147 2.08 7.70 -8.62
C LEU A 147 3.24 6.76 -8.28
#